data_AF-A0A1R2AWJ1-F1
#
_entry.id   AF-A0A1R2AWJ1-F1
#
_cell.length_a   1.000
_cell.length_b   1.000
_cell.length_c   1.000
_cell.angle_alpha   90.00
_cell.angle_beta   90.00
_cell.angle_gamma   90.00
#
_symmetry.space_group_name_H-M   'P 1'
#
loop_
_entity.id
_entity.type
_entity.pdbx_description
1 polymer ?
#
loop_
_entity_poly.entity_id
_entity_poly.type
_entity_poly.pdbx_seq_one_letter_code
_entity_poly.pdbx_strand_id
1 'polypeptide(L)'
;MDINCSFPMCLNKAYWQCNCPGCPKTCDLHVQTHRIKEKCLMKNIKSLYLAVKARSNQNALDTLKFDSINLAQNIIKEVKSCLIGNLNIISNEKQRIQMLTLSNNESQVRAILNWVASINGIKRNPKAFISSLNMLLGIDKNSIELLKEKEKQNILNKKIKEDLQISNYKIKKMEMEMAKLIIENENEKAKRNIDLAIYFAMTEKKFGKLNSNLEIAVKKLEEFKIIFPSSKFKKNFTCMTLEKKKDFLVNYDFENFNKDFKVEENELVDIILTKDLKYIFVCKAQSRLEKSLYAIFRYI
;
A
#
# COMPACT_ATOMS: atom_id res chain seq x y z
N MET A 1 -45.62 2.16 10.21
CA MET A 1 -45.50 0.82 9.60
C MET A 1 -45.16 -0.16 10.70
N ASP A 2 -45.97 -1.21 10.84
CA ASP A 2 -45.62 -2.32 11.71
C ASP A 2 -44.43 -3.10 11.10
N ILE A 3 -43.43 -3.39 11.95
CA ILE A 3 -42.20 -4.12 11.61
C ILE A 3 -42.15 -5.49 12.28
N ASN A 4 -43.25 -5.97 12.84
CA ASN A 4 -43.27 -7.28 13.43
C ASN A 4 -43.23 -8.36 12.34
N CYS A 5 -42.53 -9.45 12.65
CA CYS A 5 -42.51 -10.64 11.81
C CYS A 5 -43.92 -11.23 11.73
N SER A 6 -44.37 -11.54 10.51
CA SER A 6 -45.68 -12.14 10.25
C SER A 6 -45.79 -13.61 10.71
N PHE A 7 -44.70 -14.19 11.23
CA PHE A 7 -44.74 -15.52 11.84
C PHE A 7 -45.45 -15.45 13.20
N PRO A 8 -46.40 -16.35 13.49
CA PRO A 8 -47.11 -16.37 14.77
C PRO A 8 -46.13 -16.36 15.95
N MET A 9 -46.43 -15.53 16.95
CA MET A 9 -45.63 -15.37 18.19
C MET A 9 -44.19 -14.87 18.00
N CYS A 10 -43.79 -14.44 16.80
CA CYS A 10 -42.47 -13.89 16.57
C CYS A 10 -42.42 -12.39 16.92
N LEU A 11 -41.66 -12.03 17.95
CA LEU A 11 -41.44 -10.64 18.36
C LEU A 11 -40.27 -9.96 17.62
N ASN A 12 -39.61 -10.67 16.71
CA ASN A 12 -38.46 -10.14 15.99
C ASN A 12 -38.88 -9.13 14.91
N LYS A 13 -37.99 -8.16 14.67
CA LYS A 13 -38.16 -7.18 13.60
C LYS A 13 -38.03 -7.84 12.24
N ALA A 14 -38.95 -7.51 11.35
CA ALA A 14 -39.01 -7.99 9.99
C ALA A 14 -38.35 -7.02 9.01
N TYR A 15 -37.26 -7.47 8.40
CA TYR A 15 -36.51 -6.70 7.41
C TYR A 15 -36.57 -7.29 6.00
N TRP A 16 -37.33 -8.37 5.83
CA TRP A 16 -37.55 -9.01 4.53
C TRP A 16 -39.02 -8.98 4.18
N GLN A 17 -39.34 -8.68 2.92
CA GLN A 17 -40.70 -8.67 2.40
C GLN A 17 -40.81 -9.64 1.22
N CYS A 18 -41.82 -10.50 1.26
CA CYS A 18 -42.16 -11.39 0.14
C CYS A 18 -42.99 -10.66 -0.93
N ASN A 19 -42.96 -11.14 -2.17
CA ASN A 19 -43.91 -10.82 -3.25
C ASN A 19 -45.22 -11.63 -3.21
N CYS A 20 -45.43 -12.46 -2.19
CA CYS A 20 -46.63 -13.25 -1.95
C CYS A 20 -47.85 -12.32 -1.74
N PRO A 21 -49.10 -12.79 -1.97
CA PRO A 21 -50.30 -12.04 -1.62
C PRO A 21 -50.25 -11.56 -0.15
N GLY A 22 -50.59 -10.29 0.08
CA GLY A 22 -50.49 -9.67 1.41
C GLY A 22 -49.08 -9.22 1.80
N CYS A 23 -48.07 -9.44 0.94
CA CYS A 23 -46.68 -8.99 1.08
C CYS A 23 -46.10 -9.22 2.49
N PRO A 24 -46.12 -10.47 3.00
CA PRO A 24 -45.75 -10.78 4.37
C PRO A 24 -44.32 -10.37 4.67
N LYS A 25 -44.09 -9.91 5.90
CA LYS A 25 -42.78 -9.44 6.36
C LYS A 25 -42.18 -10.47 7.32
N THR A 26 -40.92 -10.81 7.12
CA THR A 26 -40.22 -11.83 7.93
C THR A 26 -38.91 -11.29 8.49
N CYS A 27 -38.52 -11.80 9.67
CA CYS A 27 -37.21 -11.55 10.25
C CYS A 27 -36.13 -12.45 9.60
N ASP A 28 -34.86 -12.18 9.89
CA ASP A 28 -33.73 -12.95 9.34
C ASP A 28 -33.82 -14.46 9.63
N LEU A 29 -34.38 -14.84 10.79
CA LEU A 29 -34.61 -16.24 11.14
C LEU A 29 -35.66 -16.92 10.25
N HIS A 30 -36.77 -16.24 9.97
CA HIS A 30 -37.95 -16.82 9.33
C HIS A 30 -37.98 -16.63 7.81
N VAL A 31 -37.12 -15.76 7.27
CA VAL A 31 -37.02 -15.52 5.82
C VAL A 31 -36.67 -16.80 5.06
N GLN A 32 -35.79 -17.64 5.62
CA GLN A 32 -35.37 -18.90 4.98
C GLN A 32 -36.51 -19.91 4.94
N THR A 33 -37.17 -20.13 6.08
CA THR A 33 -38.32 -21.03 6.21
C THR A 33 -39.46 -20.64 5.24
N HIS A 34 -39.78 -19.35 5.18
CA HIS A 34 -40.80 -18.86 4.26
C HIS A 34 -40.39 -19.04 2.79
N ARG A 35 -39.14 -18.68 2.44
CA ARG A 35 -38.61 -18.82 1.08
C ARG A 35 -38.62 -20.28 0.60
N ILE A 36 -38.29 -21.24 1.47
CA ILE A 36 -38.30 -22.67 1.15
C ILE A 36 -39.74 -23.16 0.95
N LYS A 37 -40.65 -22.80 1.87
CA LYS A 37 -42.04 -23.26 1.85
C LYS A 37 -42.84 -22.70 0.68
N GLU A 38 -42.75 -21.39 0.46
CA GLU A 38 -43.59 -20.67 -0.51
C GLU A 38 -42.90 -20.44 -1.87
N LYS A 39 -41.61 -20.82 -1.99
CA LYS A 39 -40.79 -20.69 -3.22
C LYS A 39 -40.85 -19.28 -3.85
N CYS A 40 -40.78 -18.26 -2.99
CA CYS A 40 -41.02 -16.86 -3.36
C CYS A 40 -39.75 -16.00 -3.39
N LEU A 41 -39.88 -14.78 -3.93
CA LEU A 41 -38.79 -13.79 -3.94
C LEU A 41 -38.87 -12.89 -2.71
N MET A 42 -37.73 -12.74 -2.03
CA MET A 42 -37.60 -11.92 -0.82
C MET A 42 -36.76 -10.68 -1.11
N LYS A 43 -37.27 -9.51 -0.74
CA LYS A 43 -36.56 -8.24 -0.82
C LYS A 43 -36.19 -7.75 0.58
N ASN A 44 -34.94 -7.34 0.78
CA ASN A 44 -34.55 -6.66 2.00
C ASN A 44 -35.11 -5.22 1.99
N ILE A 45 -35.88 -4.87 3.02
CA ILE A 45 -36.56 -3.57 3.19
C ILE A 45 -36.01 -2.76 4.36
N LYS A 46 -34.87 -3.17 4.95
CA LYS A 46 -34.28 -2.48 6.12
C LYS A 46 -33.98 -1.02 5.82
N SER A 47 -33.36 -0.73 4.67
CA SER A 47 -33.02 0.65 4.25
C SER A 47 -34.28 1.51 4.07
N LEU A 48 -35.31 0.99 3.40
CA LEU A 48 -36.60 1.66 3.21
C LEU A 48 -37.27 1.97 4.56
N TYR A 49 -37.28 0.99 5.47
CA TYR A 49 -37.83 1.20 6.82
C TYR A 49 -37.06 2.29 7.59
N LEU A 50 -35.73 2.24 7.58
CA LEU A 50 -34.90 3.24 8.24
C LEU A 50 -35.14 4.65 7.65
N ALA A 51 -35.30 4.75 6.33
CA ALA A 51 -35.64 6.01 5.67
C ALA A 51 -37.03 6.54 6.09
N VAL A 52 -38.05 5.68 6.14
CA VAL A 52 -39.39 6.07 6.62
C VAL A 52 -39.36 6.47 8.09
N LYS A 53 -38.63 5.75 8.94
CA LYS A 53 -38.48 6.10 10.35
C LYS A 53 -37.75 7.44 10.52
N ALA A 54 -36.67 7.65 9.78
CA ALA A 54 -35.95 8.92 9.78
C ALA A 54 -36.87 10.08 9.37
N ARG A 55 -37.66 9.90 8.32
CA ARG A 55 -38.67 10.89 7.89
C ARG A 55 -39.73 11.13 8.96
N SER A 56 -40.24 10.07 9.60
CA SER A 56 -41.22 10.20 10.69
C SER A 56 -40.64 11.00 11.87
N ASN A 57 -39.38 10.76 12.23
CA ASN A 57 -38.70 11.50 13.29
C ASN A 57 -38.48 12.97 12.88
N GLN A 58 -38.09 13.23 11.64
CA GLN A 58 -37.96 14.59 11.09
C GLN A 58 -39.29 15.32 11.16
N ASN A 59 -40.37 14.69 10.68
CA ASN A 59 -41.71 15.26 10.74
C ASN A 59 -42.12 15.59 12.17
N ALA A 60 -41.82 14.73 13.15
CA ALA A 60 -42.11 15.01 14.56
C ALA A 60 -41.36 16.25 15.08
N LEU A 61 -40.11 16.44 14.67
CA LEU A 61 -39.33 17.63 14.99
C LEU A 61 -39.87 18.88 14.28
N ASP A 62 -40.32 18.75 13.03
CA ASP A 62 -40.94 19.84 12.29
C ASP A 62 -42.27 20.27 12.90
N THR A 63 -43.08 19.31 13.36
CA THR A 63 -44.30 19.59 14.15
C THR A 63 -43.96 20.35 15.42
N LEU A 64 -43.00 19.86 16.23
CA LEU A 64 -42.56 20.54 17.44
C LEU A 64 -42.08 21.97 17.16
N LYS A 65 -41.33 22.17 16.06
CA LYS A 65 -40.88 23.49 15.62
C LYS A 65 -42.06 24.42 15.31
N PHE A 66 -43.04 23.93 14.55
CA PHE A 66 -44.23 24.72 14.21
C PHE A 66 -45.05 25.07 15.45
N ASP A 67 -45.29 24.10 16.33
CA ASP A 67 -46.03 24.30 17.57
C ASP A 67 -45.33 25.31 18.49
N SER A 68 -44.00 25.25 18.59
CA SER A 68 -43.20 26.22 19.35
C SER A 68 -43.34 27.65 18.81
N ILE A 69 -43.34 27.81 17.48
CA ILE A 69 -43.53 29.11 16.82
C ILE A 69 -44.95 29.64 17.11
N ASN A 70 -45.97 28.80 16.95
CA ASN A 70 -47.36 29.19 17.21
C ASN A 70 -47.58 29.58 18.67
N LEU A 71 -47.01 28.81 19.61
CA LEU A 71 -47.06 29.13 21.03
C LEU A 71 -46.42 30.49 21.32
N ALA A 72 -45.23 30.76 20.76
CA ALA A 72 -44.57 32.05 20.92
C ALA A 72 -45.41 33.20 20.35
N GLN A 73 -46.03 33.03 19.18
CA GLN A 73 -46.93 34.03 18.59
C GLN A 73 -48.16 34.30 19.47
N ASN A 74 -48.76 33.25 20.05
CA ASN A 74 -49.88 33.38 20.99
C ASN A 74 -49.47 34.13 22.26
N ILE A 75 -48.29 33.83 22.83
CA ILE A 75 -47.75 34.55 23.99
C ILE A 75 -47.54 36.03 23.65
N ILE A 76 -46.95 36.34 22.49
CA ILE A 76 -46.74 37.73 22.04
C ILE A 76 -48.08 38.47 21.91
N LYS A 77 -49.09 37.81 21.32
CA LYS A 77 -50.44 38.38 21.17
C LYS A 77 -51.07 38.70 22.53
N GLU A 78 -50.99 37.76 23.47
CA GLU A 78 -51.56 37.93 24.81
C GLU A 78 -50.87 39.06 25.59
N VAL A 79 -49.54 39.10 25.55
CA VAL A 79 -48.75 40.18 26.17
C VAL A 79 -49.12 41.55 25.59
N LYS A 80 -49.27 41.64 24.25
CA LYS A 80 -49.71 42.88 23.58
C LYS A 80 -51.12 43.28 24.01
N SER A 81 -52.06 42.33 24.07
CA SER A 81 -53.44 42.58 24.52
C SER A 81 -53.46 43.14 25.95
N CYS A 82 -52.73 42.49 26.87
CA CYS A 82 -52.60 42.93 28.26
C CYS A 82 -52.00 44.34 28.36
N LEU A 83 -50.97 44.64 27.55
CA LEU A 83 -50.35 45.96 27.52
C LEU A 83 -51.36 47.04 27.08
N ILE A 84 -52.09 46.80 25.99
CA ILE A 84 -53.12 47.72 25.49
C ILE A 84 -54.20 47.95 26.56
N GLY A 85 -54.70 46.88 27.18
CA GLY A 85 -55.68 46.97 28.28
C GLY A 85 -55.17 47.83 29.44
N ASN A 86 -53.92 47.60 29.87
CA ASN A 86 -53.30 48.40 30.93
C ASN A 86 -53.14 49.88 30.54
N LEU A 87 -52.72 50.16 29.31
CA LEU A 87 -52.60 51.54 28.81
C LEU A 87 -53.95 52.26 28.77
N ASN A 88 -55.02 51.56 28.38
CA ASN A 88 -56.37 52.10 28.39
C ASN A 88 -56.85 52.41 29.81
N ILE A 89 -56.63 51.51 30.77
CA ILE A 89 -56.95 51.76 32.19
C ILE A 89 -56.21 52.99 32.70
N ILE A 90 -54.90 53.10 32.42
CA ILE A 90 -54.09 54.26 32.82
C ILE A 90 -54.62 55.55 32.18
N SER A 91 -54.98 55.51 30.90
CA SER A 91 -55.56 56.66 30.19
C SER A 91 -56.89 57.10 30.82
N ASN A 92 -57.77 56.15 31.13
CA ASN A 92 -59.06 56.42 31.77
C ASN A 92 -58.88 57.01 33.16
N GLU A 93 -57.97 56.47 33.97
CA GLU A 93 -57.70 57.02 35.32
C GLU A 93 -57.06 58.41 35.25
N LYS A 94 -56.23 58.71 34.23
CA LYS A 94 -55.73 60.07 34.00
C LYS A 94 -56.88 61.06 33.73
N GLN A 95 -57.83 60.69 32.87
CA GLN A 95 -59.02 61.52 32.60
C GLN A 95 -59.88 61.66 33.86
N ARG A 96 -60.05 60.57 34.63
CA ARG A 96 -60.82 60.58 35.88
C ARG A 96 -60.20 61.51 36.92
N ILE A 97 -58.87 61.51 37.08
CA ILE A 97 -58.17 62.45 37.96
C ILE A 97 -58.47 63.90 37.55
N GLN A 98 -58.42 64.23 36.24
CA GLN A 98 -58.73 65.59 35.76
C GLN A 98 -60.13 66.02 36.18
N MET A 99 -61.13 65.18 35.93
CA MET A 99 -62.53 65.43 36.31
C MET A 99 -62.71 65.58 37.83
N LEU A 100 -62.13 64.66 38.60
CA LEU A 100 -62.22 64.68 40.07
C LEU A 100 -61.57 65.92 40.67
N THR A 101 -60.44 66.35 40.10
CA THR A 101 -59.74 67.57 40.53
C THR A 101 -60.59 68.81 40.31
N LEU A 102 -61.23 68.95 39.13
CA LEU A 102 -62.15 70.06 38.84
C LEU A 102 -63.36 70.08 39.79
N SER A 103 -63.78 68.92 40.29
CA SER A 103 -64.87 68.78 41.26
C SER A 103 -64.44 68.88 42.73
N ASN A 104 -63.19 69.24 43.03
CA ASN A 104 -62.61 69.29 44.39
C ASN A 104 -62.72 67.98 45.20
N ASN A 105 -62.72 66.81 44.53
CA ASN A 105 -62.80 65.51 45.21
C ASN A 105 -61.40 64.93 45.51
N GLU A 106 -60.68 65.57 46.42
CA GLU A 106 -59.28 65.23 46.73
C GLU A 106 -59.07 63.81 47.30
N SER A 107 -60.07 63.28 48.01
CA SER A 107 -59.98 61.96 48.64
C SER A 107 -59.82 60.85 47.59
N GLN A 108 -60.61 60.91 46.51
CA GLN A 108 -60.54 59.94 45.42
C GLN A 108 -59.27 60.11 44.59
N VAL A 109 -58.83 61.36 44.36
CA VAL A 109 -57.55 61.63 43.68
C VAL A 109 -56.39 60.98 44.45
N ARG A 110 -56.33 61.15 45.77
CA ARG A 110 -55.32 60.50 46.62
C ARG A 110 -55.38 58.98 46.55
N ALA A 111 -56.58 58.39 46.51
CA ALA A 111 -56.73 56.94 46.37
C ALA A 111 -56.09 56.41 45.06
N ILE A 112 -56.30 57.10 43.93
CA ILE A 112 -55.71 56.73 42.65
C ILE A 112 -54.18 56.87 42.68
N LEU A 113 -53.66 57.97 43.23
CA LEU A 113 -52.22 58.19 43.35
C LEU A 113 -51.54 57.13 44.22
N ASN A 114 -52.17 56.76 45.34
CA ASN A 114 -51.68 55.68 46.21
C ASN A 114 -51.66 54.33 45.50
N TRP A 115 -52.70 54.03 44.70
CA TRP A 115 -52.72 52.83 43.86
C TRP A 115 -51.57 52.82 42.84
N VAL A 116 -51.33 53.91 42.11
CA VAL A 116 -50.20 54.01 41.16
C VAL A 116 -48.86 53.80 41.87
N ALA A 117 -48.68 54.41 43.06
CA ALA A 117 -47.48 54.24 43.86
C ALA A 117 -47.27 52.78 44.28
N SER A 118 -48.34 52.05 44.62
CA SER A 118 -48.28 50.62 44.95
C SER A 118 -47.79 49.75 43.79
N ILE A 119 -48.13 50.12 42.54
CA ILE A 119 -47.68 49.42 41.34
C ILE A 119 -46.19 49.66 41.07
N ASN A 120 -45.70 50.89 41.25
CA ASN A 120 -44.29 51.23 41.09
C ASN A 120 -43.36 50.47 42.07
N GLY A 121 -43.90 50.05 43.22
CA GLY A 121 -43.18 49.19 44.18
C GLY A 121 -42.97 47.76 43.70
N ILE A 122 -43.75 47.28 42.72
CA ILE A 122 -43.63 45.93 42.16
C ILE A 122 -42.47 45.94 41.14
N LYS A 123 -41.22 45.88 41.64
CA LYS A 123 -40.06 45.52 40.80
C LYS A 123 -40.28 44.09 40.29
N ARG A 124 -40.93 43.95 39.14
CA ARG A 124 -41.16 42.65 38.51
C ARG A 124 -39.81 41.99 38.26
N ASN A 125 -39.59 40.81 38.83
CA ASN A 125 -38.34 40.09 38.71
C ASN A 125 -38.22 39.53 37.27
N PRO A 126 -37.36 40.12 36.40
CA PRO A 126 -37.24 39.67 35.01
C PRO A 126 -36.74 38.23 34.92
N LYS A 127 -35.96 37.75 35.91
CA LYS A 127 -35.47 36.36 35.94
C LYS A 127 -36.61 35.37 36.16
N ALA A 128 -37.59 35.70 37.01
CA ALA A 128 -38.75 34.83 37.25
C ALA A 128 -39.63 34.72 35.99
N PHE A 129 -39.81 35.83 35.27
CA PHE A 129 -40.51 35.83 33.99
C PHE A 129 -39.77 34.98 32.94
N ILE A 130 -38.47 35.20 32.77
CA ILE A 130 -37.63 34.42 31.83
C ILE A 130 -37.66 32.92 32.19
N SER A 131 -37.56 32.58 33.47
CA SER A 131 -37.63 31.18 33.92
C SER A 131 -38.98 30.54 33.59
N SER A 132 -40.08 31.27 33.79
CA SER A 132 -41.42 30.79 33.46
C SER A 132 -41.60 30.61 31.95
N LEU A 133 -41.04 31.52 31.16
CA LEU A 133 -41.06 31.43 29.69
C LEU A 133 -40.25 30.24 29.18
N ASN A 134 -39.05 30.01 29.73
CA ASN A 134 -38.23 28.85 29.37
C ASN A 134 -38.95 27.54 29.68
N MET A 135 -39.64 27.47 30.83
CA MET A 135 -40.45 26.30 31.19
C MET A 135 -41.60 26.07 30.21
N LEU A 136 -42.34 27.14 29.84
CA LEU A 136 -43.43 27.06 28.86
C LEU A 136 -42.97 26.61 27.47
N LEU A 137 -41.77 27.03 27.05
CA LEU A 137 -41.17 26.67 25.76
C LEU A 137 -40.42 25.34 25.79
N GLY A 138 -40.41 24.62 26.92
CA GLY A 138 -39.70 23.35 27.08
C GLY A 138 -38.17 23.48 26.95
N ILE A 139 -37.63 24.68 27.16
CA ILE A 139 -36.18 24.94 27.12
C ILE A 139 -35.62 24.62 28.50
N ASP A 140 -35.31 23.35 28.74
CA ASP A 140 -34.65 22.94 29.96
C ASP A 140 -33.12 23.13 29.86
N LYS A 141 -32.46 23.06 31.03
CA LYS A 141 -31.01 23.22 31.12
C LYS A 141 -30.26 22.15 30.32
N ASN A 142 -30.82 20.93 30.23
CA ASN A 142 -30.24 19.80 29.50
C ASN A 142 -30.24 20.04 27.99
N SER A 143 -31.30 20.65 27.45
CA SER A 143 -31.44 21.02 26.03
C SER A 143 -30.39 22.04 25.62
N ILE A 144 -30.09 22.99 26.51
CA ILE A 144 -29.02 23.98 26.30
C ILE A 144 -27.64 23.30 26.31
N GLU A 145 -27.41 22.34 27.21
CA GLU A 145 -26.15 21.57 27.26
C GLU A 145 -25.97 20.69 26.01
N LEU A 146 -27.04 20.05 25.52
CA LEU A 146 -27.00 19.27 24.27
C LEU A 146 -26.64 20.13 23.05
N LEU A 147 -27.15 21.37 22.98
CA LEU A 147 -26.80 22.30 21.91
C LEU A 147 -25.32 22.70 21.97
N LYS A 148 -24.80 23.00 23.18
CA LYS A 148 -23.38 23.31 23.38
C LYS A 148 -22.48 22.13 23.00
N GLU A 149 -22.87 20.92 23.36
CA GLU A 149 -22.07 19.71 23.04
C GLU A 149 -22.08 19.41 21.54
N LYS A 150 -23.24 19.57 20.88
CA LYS A 150 -23.35 19.46 19.42
C LYS A 150 -22.46 20.48 18.71
N GLU A 151 -22.39 21.71 19.21
CA GLU A 151 -21.54 22.75 18.65
C GLU A 151 -20.04 22.41 18.78
N LYS A 152 -19.61 21.93 19.96
CA LYS A 152 -18.24 21.42 20.15
C LYS A 152 -17.93 20.27 19.18
N GLN A 153 -18.86 19.32 19.04
CA GLN A 153 -18.68 18.19 18.13
C GLN A 153 -18.57 18.66 16.67
N ASN A 154 -19.33 19.67 16.26
CA ASN A 154 -19.24 20.25 14.93
C ASN A 154 -17.88 20.92 14.68
N ILE A 155 -17.36 21.67 15.66
CA ILE A 155 -16.03 22.27 15.60
C ILE A 155 -14.97 21.18 15.47
N LEU A 156 -15.05 20.12 16.28
CA LEU A 156 -14.14 18.99 16.23
C LEU A 156 -14.19 18.27 14.87
N ASN A 157 -15.38 17.98 14.36
CA ASN A 157 -15.57 17.34 13.06
C ASN A 157 -15.00 18.18 11.92
N LYS A 158 -15.15 19.51 11.98
CA LYS A 158 -14.57 20.44 11.00
C LYS A 158 -13.04 20.35 11.02
N LYS A 159 -12.44 20.36 12.21
CA LYS A 159 -10.98 20.23 12.37
C LYS A 159 -10.46 18.89 11.83
N ILE A 160 -11.12 17.78 12.17
CA ILE A 160 -10.79 16.44 11.64
C ILE A 160 -10.84 16.41 10.11
N LYS A 161 -11.85 17.07 9.51
CA LYS A 161 -11.97 17.14 8.05
C LYS A 161 -10.83 17.91 7.40
N GLU A 162 -10.41 19.02 8.01
CA GLU A 162 -9.26 19.81 7.56
C GLU A 162 -7.95 19.00 7.70
N ASP A 163 -7.74 18.32 8.83
CA ASP A 163 -6.58 17.45 9.06
C ASP A 163 -6.51 16.29 8.07
N LEU A 164 -7.66 15.68 7.74
CA LEU A 164 -7.77 14.64 6.72
C LEU A 164 -7.42 15.17 5.32
N GLN A 165 -7.88 16.37 4.96
CA GLN A 165 -7.53 16.98 3.67
C GLN A 165 -6.02 17.23 3.56
N ILE A 166 -5.40 17.77 4.61
CA ILE A 166 -3.95 18.00 4.67
C ILE A 166 -3.19 16.67 4.54
N SER A 167 -3.64 15.64 5.26
CA SER A 167 -3.00 14.32 5.23
C SER A 167 -3.10 13.67 3.85
N ASN A 168 -4.28 13.73 3.21
CA ASN A 168 -4.47 13.23 1.85
C ASN A 168 -3.60 13.96 0.82
N TYR A 169 -3.44 15.27 0.97
CA TYR A 169 -2.52 16.03 0.11
C TYR A 169 -1.07 15.57 0.28
N LYS A 170 -0.61 15.33 1.52
CA LYS A 170 0.72 14.80 1.79
C LYS A 170 0.92 13.40 1.21
N ILE A 171 -0.05 12.50 1.37
CA ILE A 171 -0.02 11.14 0.80
C ILE A 171 0.14 11.23 -0.72
N LYS A 172 -0.72 12.01 -1.39
CA LYS A 172 -0.65 12.20 -2.84
C LYS A 172 0.69 12.72 -3.31
N LYS A 173 1.30 13.66 -2.56
CA LYS A 173 2.64 14.17 -2.85
C LYS A 173 3.70 13.07 -2.76
N MET A 174 3.67 12.26 -1.69
CA MET A 174 4.59 11.14 -1.51
C MET A 174 4.41 10.05 -2.58
N GLU A 175 3.18 9.76 -3.00
CA GLU A 175 2.89 8.82 -4.10
C GLU A 175 3.52 9.29 -5.41
N MET A 176 3.45 10.60 -5.73
CA MET A 176 4.09 11.16 -6.92
C MET A 176 5.62 11.09 -6.85
N GLU A 177 6.21 11.30 -5.67
CA GLU A 177 7.66 11.17 -5.46
C GLU A 177 8.11 9.70 -5.60
N MET A 178 7.38 8.75 -5.02
CA MET A 178 7.66 7.32 -5.18
C MET A 178 7.56 6.86 -6.65
N ALA A 179 6.54 7.34 -7.38
CA ALA A 179 6.40 7.00 -8.80
C ALA A 179 7.61 7.48 -9.64
N LYS A 180 8.16 8.67 -9.35
CA LYS A 180 9.37 9.18 -10.01
C LYS A 180 10.58 8.29 -9.72
N LEU A 181 10.80 7.93 -8.45
CA LEU A 181 11.91 7.07 -8.05
C LEU A 181 11.84 5.68 -8.69
N ILE A 182 10.63 5.13 -8.86
CA ILE A 182 10.43 3.84 -9.57
C ILE A 182 10.90 3.96 -11.02
N ILE A 183 10.47 5.01 -11.74
CA ILE A 183 10.85 5.25 -13.13
C ILE A 183 12.37 5.47 -13.26
N GLU A 184 12.98 6.25 -12.37
CA GLU A 184 14.43 6.48 -12.36
C GLU A 184 15.21 5.17 -12.16
N ASN A 185 14.78 4.32 -11.24
CA ASN A 185 15.40 3.01 -10.99
C ASN A 185 15.23 2.04 -12.18
N GLU A 186 14.07 2.04 -12.84
CA GLU A 186 13.85 1.24 -14.06
C GLU A 186 14.76 1.70 -15.20
N ASN A 187 14.91 3.01 -15.39
CA ASN A 187 15.82 3.59 -16.38
C ASN A 187 17.29 3.23 -16.08
N GLU A 188 17.71 3.28 -14.81
CA GLU A 188 19.05 2.84 -14.41
C GLU A 188 19.28 1.35 -14.69
N LYS A 189 18.30 0.49 -14.38
CA LYS A 189 18.38 -0.94 -14.69
C LYS A 189 18.50 -1.18 -16.20
N ALA A 190 17.69 -0.48 -17.01
CA ALA A 190 17.76 -0.57 -18.47
C ALA A 190 19.14 -0.17 -19.00
N LYS A 191 19.72 0.93 -18.47
CA LYS A 191 21.08 1.38 -18.82
C LYS A 191 22.13 0.33 -18.49
N ARG A 192 22.11 -0.23 -17.27
CA ARG A 192 23.03 -1.30 -16.86
C ARG A 192 22.90 -2.55 -17.73
N ASN A 193 21.68 -2.92 -18.14
CA ASN A 193 21.45 -4.05 -19.03
C ASN A 193 22.03 -3.81 -20.44
N ILE A 194 21.91 -2.58 -20.96
CA ILE A 194 22.53 -2.19 -22.24
C ILE A 194 24.06 -2.27 -22.12
N ASP A 195 24.64 -1.72 -21.06
CA ASP A 195 26.09 -1.76 -20.83
C ASP A 195 26.60 -3.21 -20.73
N LEU A 196 25.85 -4.08 -20.05
CA LEU A 196 26.16 -5.50 -19.93
C LEU A 196 26.06 -6.24 -21.27
N ALA A 197 25.04 -5.94 -22.08
CA ALA A 197 24.88 -6.52 -23.42
C ALA A 197 26.03 -6.11 -24.36
N ILE A 198 26.46 -4.84 -24.30
CA ILE A 198 27.65 -4.35 -25.03
C ILE A 198 28.90 -5.13 -24.60
N TYR A 199 29.09 -5.31 -23.29
CA TYR A 199 30.22 -6.08 -22.74
C TYR A 199 30.21 -7.54 -23.21
N PHE A 200 29.05 -8.21 -23.19
CA PHE A 200 28.91 -9.59 -23.69
C PHE A 200 29.25 -9.68 -25.19
N ALA A 201 28.72 -8.78 -26.02
CA ALA A 201 29.01 -8.75 -27.46
C ALA A 201 30.52 -8.54 -27.75
N MET A 202 31.19 -7.68 -26.99
CA MET A 202 32.65 -7.50 -27.09
C MET A 202 33.41 -8.77 -26.72
N THR A 203 32.94 -9.49 -25.70
CA THR A 203 33.56 -10.73 -25.21
C THR A 203 33.36 -11.88 -26.19
N GLU A 204 32.16 -12.06 -26.74
CA GLU A 204 31.88 -13.03 -27.81
C GLU A 204 32.76 -12.78 -29.04
N LYS A 205 32.92 -11.51 -29.45
CA LYS A 205 33.81 -11.17 -30.57
C LYS A 205 35.27 -11.53 -30.30
N LYS A 206 35.75 -11.36 -29.06
CA LYS A 206 37.11 -11.80 -28.65
C LYS A 206 37.22 -13.32 -28.68
N PHE A 207 36.21 -14.02 -28.17
CA PHE A 207 36.19 -15.48 -28.15
C PHE A 207 36.14 -16.07 -29.57
N GLY A 208 35.35 -15.49 -30.46
CA GLY A 208 35.32 -15.87 -31.88
C GLY A 208 36.69 -15.74 -32.55
N LYS A 209 37.42 -14.62 -32.30
CA LYS A 209 38.79 -14.46 -32.80
C LYS A 209 39.75 -15.52 -32.23
N LEU A 210 39.65 -15.82 -30.94
CA LEU A 210 40.45 -16.87 -30.31
C LEU A 210 40.16 -18.24 -30.92
N ASN A 211 38.89 -18.55 -31.17
CA ASN A 211 38.49 -19.82 -31.79
C ASN A 211 39.03 -19.93 -33.22
N SER A 212 38.92 -18.88 -34.04
CA SER A 212 39.53 -18.87 -35.38
C SER A 212 41.06 -19.02 -35.32
N ASN A 213 41.72 -18.37 -34.36
CA ASN A 213 43.16 -18.53 -34.16
C ASN A 213 43.52 -19.97 -33.75
N LEU A 214 42.71 -20.60 -32.91
CA LEU A 214 42.87 -21.98 -32.49
C LEU A 214 42.69 -22.94 -33.67
N GLU A 215 41.66 -22.76 -34.50
CA GLU A 215 41.46 -23.55 -35.73
C GLU A 215 42.64 -23.41 -36.69
N ILE A 216 43.18 -22.20 -36.87
CA ILE A 216 44.39 -21.97 -37.68
C ILE A 216 45.58 -22.70 -37.05
N ALA A 217 45.74 -22.64 -35.72
CA ALA A 217 46.82 -23.35 -35.03
C ALA A 217 46.70 -24.86 -35.16
N VAL A 218 45.48 -25.42 -35.04
CA VAL A 218 45.19 -26.85 -35.25
C VAL A 218 45.49 -27.26 -36.68
N LYS A 219 45.04 -26.50 -37.69
CA LYS A 219 45.35 -26.77 -39.10
C LYS A 219 46.86 -26.71 -39.37
N LYS A 220 47.56 -25.71 -38.81
CA LYS A 220 49.03 -25.67 -38.88
C LYS A 220 49.63 -26.89 -38.20
N LEU A 221 49.11 -27.33 -37.06
CA LEU A 221 49.59 -28.55 -36.38
C LEU A 221 49.36 -29.81 -37.24
N GLU A 222 48.26 -29.87 -37.99
CA GLU A 222 47.96 -30.96 -38.93
C GLU A 222 48.84 -30.90 -40.19
N GLU A 223 49.17 -29.71 -40.69
CA GLU A 223 50.14 -29.48 -41.78
C GLU A 223 51.56 -29.84 -41.32
N PHE A 224 51.92 -29.46 -40.10
CA PHE A 224 53.06 -29.95 -39.35
C PHE A 224 52.77 -31.33 -38.75
N LYS A 225 52.20 -32.25 -39.54
CA LYS A 225 52.28 -33.70 -39.32
C LYS A 225 53.76 -34.11 -39.27
N ILE A 226 54.46 -33.70 -38.21
CA ILE A 226 55.47 -34.49 -37.56
C ILE A 226 54.71 -35.76 -37.24
N ILE A 227 54.96 -36.78 -38.06
CA ILE A 227 54.47 -38.13 -37.85
C ILE A 227 55.06 -38.52 -36.49
N PHE A 228 54.32 -38.25 -35.42
CA PHE A 228 54.65 -38.79 -34.11
C PHE A 228 54.61 -40.28 -34.29
N PRO A 229 55.76 -40.94 -34.18
CA PRO A 229 55.86 -42.19 -34.85
C PRO A 229 55.22 -43.25 -33.95
N SER A 230 54.21 -43.93 -34.50
CA SER A 230 53.32 -44.85 -33.80
C SER A 230 54.07 -45.89 -32.95
N SER A 231 53.40 -46.61 -32.06
CA SER A 231 54.02 -47.72 -31.29
C SER A 231 54.79 -48.75 -32.15
N LYS A 232 54.43 -48.89 -33.43
CA LYS A 232 55.14 -49.69 -34.44
C LYS A 232 56.57 -49.17 -34.73
N PHE A 233 56.78 -47.86 -34.63
CA PHE A 233 58.08 -47.20 -34.80
C PHE A 233 59.07 -47.57 -33.71
N LYS A 234 58.68 -47.50 -32.43
CA LYS A 234 59.57 -47.84 -31.32
C LYS A 234 60.05 -49.28 -31.43
N LYS A 235 59.17 -50.17 -31.91
CA LYS A 235 59.45 -51.59 -32.14
C LYS A 235 60.42 -51.81 -33.32
N ASN A 236 60.24 -51.07 -34.42
CA ASN A 236 61.16 -51.13 -35.55
C ASN A 236 62.54 -50.53 -35.22
N PHE A 237 62.58 -49.40 -34.51
CA PHE A 237 63.83 -48.74 -34.10
C PHE A 237 64.66 -49.64 -33.17
N THR A 238 64.03 -50.31 -32.20
CA THR A 238 64.74 -51.26 -31.31
C THR A 238 65.34 -52.46 -32.05
N CYS A 239 64.78 -52.84 -33.21
CA CYS A 239 65.28 -53.95 -34.03
C CYS A 239 66.30 -53.52 -35.11
N MET A 240 66.64 -52.22 -35.21
CA MET A 240 67.65 -51.74 -36.16
C MET A 240 69.06 -51.96 -35.64
N THR A 241 70.00 -52.18 -36.56
CA THR A 241 71.43 -52.11 -36.27
C THR A 241 71.82 -50.66 -35.94
N LEU A 242 72.92 -50.48 -35.21
CA LEU A 242 73.38 -49.16 -34.75
C LEU A 242 73.58 -48.17 -35.91
N GLU A 243 74.14 -48.62 -37.02
CA GLU A 243 74.41 -47.81 -38.22
C GLU A 243 73.10 -47.35 -38.86
N LYS A 244 72.10 -48.25 -38.92
CA LYS A 244 70.76 -47.89 -39.39
C LYS A 244 70.07 -46.92 -38.44
N LYS A 245 70.29 -47.02 -37.11
CA LYS A 245 69.77 -46.06 -36.15
C LYS A 245 70.39 -44.66 -36.35
N LYS A 246 71.70 -44.57 -36.64
CA LYS A 246 72.39 -43.31 -36.94
C LYS A 246 71.86 -42.66 -38.22
N ASP A 247 71.86 -43.40 -39.33
CA ASP A 247 71.37 -42.91 -40.61
C ASP A 247 69.92 -42.44 -40.50
N PHE A 248 69.11 -43.17 -39.73
CA PHE A 248 67.73 -42.82 -39.47
C PHE A 248 67.60 -41.50 -38.70
N LEU A 249 68.33 -41.32 -37.58
CA LEU A 249 68.25 -40.08 -36.79
C LEU A 249 68.80 -38.86 -37.55
N VAL A 250 69.80 -39.05 -38.40
CA VAL A 250 70.35 -38.01 -39.28
C VAL A 250 69.35 -37.62 -40.38
N ASN A 251 68.74 -38.60 -41.06
CA ASN A 251 67.83 -38.34 -42.17
C ASN A 251 66.51 -37.67 -41.75
N TYR A 252 66.11 -37.84 -40.48
CA TYR A 252 64.90 -37.22 -39.92
C TYR A 252 65.20 -35.95 -39.12
N ASP A 253 66.45 -35.45 -39.13
CA ASP A 253 66.92 -34.25 -38.43
C ASP A 253 66.44 -34.17 -36.97
N PHE A 254 66.53 -35.28 -36.25
CA PHE A 254 66.00 -35.39 -34.89
C PHE A 254 66.83 -34.55 -33.92
N GLU A 255 66.27 -33.44 -33.44
CA GLU A 255 66.84 -32.55 -32.40
C GLU A 255 68.35 -32.25 -32.56
N ASN A 256 68.81 -31.87 -33.76
CA ASN A 256 70.24 -31.58 -34.00
C ASN A 256 71.19 -32.76 -33.69
N PHE A 257 70.76 -34.01 -33.84
CA PHE A 257 71.57 -35.22 -33.62
C PHE A 257 73.01 -35.11 -34.18
N ASN A 258 73.15 -34.51 -35.35
CA ASN A 258 74.44 -34.32 -36.02
C ASN A 258 75.41 -33.35 -35.29
N LYS A 259 74.90 -32.43 -34.46
CA LYS A 259 75.71 -31.53 -33.62
C LYS A 259 76.12 -32.16 -32.30
N ASP A 260 75.25 -32.97 -31.69
CA ASP A 260 75.49 -33.61 -30.39
C ASP A 260 76.35 -34.88 -30.52
N PHE A 261 76.35 -35.49 -31.72
CA PHE A 261 77.23 -36.57 -32.09
C PHE A 261 78.66 -36.05 -32.38
N LYS A 262 79.42 -35.72 -31.32
CA LYS A 262 80.87 -35.51 -31.42
C LYS A 262 81.61 -36.83 -31.20
N VAL A 263 82.28 -37.30 -32.25
CA VAL A 263 83.08 -38.53 -32.29
C VAL A 263 84.36 -38.34 -31.49
N GLU A 264 84.30 -38.32 -30.15
CA GLU A 264 85.52 -38.31 -29.34
C GLU A 264 85.44 -39.35 -28.20
N GLU A 265 86.42 -40.27 -28.27
CA GLU A 265 86.95 -41.23 -27.29
C GLU A 265 86.11 -42.44 -26.82
N ASN A 266 84.79 -42.52 -27.05
CA ASN A 266 84.01 -43.69 -26.61
C ASN A 266 83.36 -44.49 -27.75
N GLU A 267 83.53 -45.82 -27.72
CA GLU A 267 82.88 -46.74 -28.66
C GLU A 267 81.37 -46.78 -28.38
N LEU A 268 80.56 -46.28 -29.32
CA LEU A 268 79.09 -46.32 -29.20
C LEU A 268 78.60 -47.75 -29.40
N VAL A 269 77.83 -48.24 -28.43
CA VAL A 269 77.29 -49.60 -28.40
C VAL A 269 75.84 -49.62 -28.87
N ASP A 270 75.04 -48.63 -28.44
CA ASP A 270 73.64 -48.54 -28.85
C ASP A 270 73.06 -47.12 -28.72
N ILE A 271 71.89 -46.91 -29.33
CA ILE A 271 71.06 -45.72 -29.17
C ILE A 271 69.64 -46.16 -28.76
N ILE A 272 69.15 -45.61 -27.66
CA ILE A 272 67.83 -45.92 -27.10
C ILE A 272 66.93 -44.69 -27.20
N LEU A 273 65.72 -44.88 -27.73
CA LEU A 273 64.70 -43.84 -27.77
C LEU A 273 63.77 -43.91 -26.54
N THR A 274 63.63 -42.80 -25.82
CA THR A 274 62.79 -42.67 -24.61
C THR A 274 61.30 -42.59 -24.97
N LYS A 275 60.43 -42.34 -23.99
CA LYS A 275 58.97 -42.26 -24.21
C LYS A 275 58.53 -40.86 -24.67
N ASP A 276 59.29 -39.83 -24.30
CA ASP A 276 59.17 -38.43 -24.70
C ASP A 276 59.89 -38.11 -26.03
N LEU A 277 60.27 -39.15 -26.78
CA LEU A 277 60.98 -39.07 -28.07
C LEU A 277 62.39 -38.46 -28.03
N LYS A 278 63.02 -38.44 -26.86
CA LYS A 278 64.45 -38.15 -26.74
C LYS A 278 65.29 -39.40 -26.99
N TYR A 279 66.59 -39.26 -27.17
CA TYR A 279 67.50 -40.38 -27.37
C TYR A 279 68.64 -40.39 -26.35
N ILE A 280 69.10 -41.60 -26.02
CA ILE A 280 70.17 -41.86 -25.07
C ILE A 280 71.27 -42.63 -25.80
N PHE A 281 72.50 -42.11 -25.75
CA PHE A 281 73.68 -42.82 -26.22
C PHE A 281 74.16 -43.82 -25.17
N VAL A 282 74.38 -45.07 -25.58
CA VAL A 282 75.01 -46.10 -24.76
C VAL A 282 76.42 -46.30 -25.28
N CYS A 283 77.40 -45.86 -24.50
CA CYS A 283 78.82 -45.96 -24.86
C CYS A 283 79.56 -46.97 -23.99
N LYS A 284 80.59 -47.59 -24.55
CA LYS A 284 81.53 -48.44 -23.83
C LYS A 284 82.57 -47.54 -23.16
N ALA A 285 82.67 -47.62 -21.83
CA ALA A 285 83.68 -46.88 -21.07
C ALA A 285 84.89 -47.77 -20.81
N GLN A 286 86.10 -47.27 -21.11
CA GLN A 286 87.35 -47.99 -20.87
C GLN A 286 87.84 -47.69 -19.44
N SER A 287 87.46 -48.54 -18.48
CA SER A 287 87.95 -48.48 -17.10
C SER A 287 89.36 -49.07 -17.01
N ARG A 288 90.31 -48.35 -16.40
CA ARG A 288 91.69 -48.81 -16.13
C ARG A 288 91.82 -49.81 -14.96
N LEU A 289 90.72 -50.28 -14.39
CA LEU A 289 90.73 -51.27 -13.30
C LEU A 289 89.80 -52.45 -13.66
N GLU A 290 90.35 -53.66 -13.58
CA GLU A 290 89.72 -54.92 -13.93
C GLU A 290 88.43 -55.19 -13.14
N LYS A 291 87.30 -54.90 -13.78
CA LYS A 291 86.02 -55.62 -13.79
C LYS A 291 85.04 -54.73 -14.58
N SER A 292 84.57 -55.22 -15.71
CA SER A 292 83.68 -54.49 -16.62
C SER A 292 82.37 -54.11 -15.93
N LEU A 293 82.24 -52.84 -15.55
CA LEU A 293 81.00 -52.19 -15.15
C LEU A 293 80.52 -51.32 -16.31
N TYR A 294 79.27 -51.52 -16.74
CA TYR A 294 78.66 -50.81 -17.85
C TYR A 294 77.99 -49.50 -17.40
N ALA A 295 78.05 -48.52 -18.31
CA ALA A 295 77.19 -47.35 -18.49
C ALA A 295 77.69 -45.99 -17.95
N ILE A 296 77.97 -45.10 -18.91
CA ILE A 296 77.71 -43.65 -18.75
C ILE A 296 76.48 -43.36 -19.61
N PHE A 297 75.44 -42.82 -18.99
CA PHE A 297 74.25 -42.32 -19.70
C PHE A 297 74.43 -40.81 -19.91
N ARG A 298 74.53 -40.37 -21.16
CA ARG A 298 74.40 -38.94 -21.48
C ARG A 298 72.96 -38.68 -21.88
N TYR A 299 72.23 -37.98 -21.02
CA TYR A 299 70.87 -37.51 -21.29
C TYR A 299 70.96 -36.16 -22.00
N ILE A 300 70.34 -36.03 -23.17
CA ILE A 300 70.14 -34.77 -23.90
C ILE A 300 68.63 -34.67 -24.19
#